data_AF-A0A0A1YKL0-F1
#
_entry.id   AF-A0A0A1YKL0-F1
#
_cell.length_a   1.000
_cell.length_b   1.000
_cell.length_c   1.000
_cell.angle_alpha   90.00
_cell.angle_beta   90.00
_cell.angle_gamma   90.00
#
_symmetry.space_group_name_H-M   'P 1'
#
loop_
_entity.id
_entity.type
_entity.pdbx_description
1 polymer ?
#
loop_
_entity_poly.entity_id
_entity_poly.type
_entity_poly.pdbx_seq_one_letter_code
_entity_poly.pdbx_strand_id
1 'polypeptide(L)'
;MLRKLLFALCLTLPLAGCEAGIFGNTLAGCAMQPEPTLLPEILPIAAVGRPYSVQLEVINTSTPVHGIYVNDAYALPEGLWVEHQDRDAYGLITGTPLKAGTYEVHMAAGTYGTQCAGRRASRVYKLEVTE
;
A
#
# COMPACT_ATOMS: atom_id res chain seq x y z
N MET A 1 49.10 -30.99 -12.55
CA MET A 1 47.85 -30.80 -11.80
C MET A 1 47.51 -29.33 -11.55
N LEU A 2 48.50 -28.44 -11.34
CA LEU A 2 48.32 -26.98 -11.15
C LEU A 2 47.53 -26.27 -12.29
N ARG A 3 47.73 -26.69 -13.54
CA ARG A 3 47.06 -26.12 -14.72
C ARG A 3 45.55 -26.41 -14.80
N LYS A 4 45.08 -27.53 -14.23
CA LYS A 4 43.64 -27.84 -14.13
C LYS A 4 42.97 -27.06 -12.98
N LEU A 5 43.73 -26.73 -11.93
CA LEU A 5 43.26 -25.93 -10.80
C LEU A 5 43.04 -24.46 -11.19
N LEU A 6 43.93 -23.89 -12.03
CA LEU A 6 43.78 -22.52 -12.55
C LEU A 6 42.53 -22.35 -13.44
N PHE A 7 42.20 -23.33 -14.28
CA PHE A 7 41.00 -23.28 -15.12
C PHE A 7 39.70 -23.40 -14.31
N ALA A 8 39.70 -24.20 -13.24
CA ALA A 8 38.54 -24.31 -12.34
C ALA A 8 38.32 -23.02 -11.53
N LEU A 9 39.39 -22.34 -11.10
CA LEU A 9 39.31 -21.08 -10.35
C LEU A 9 38.85 -19.90 -11.24
N CYS A 10 39.19 -19.93 -12.54
CA CYS A 10 38.80 -18.88 -13.49
C CYS A 10 37.32 -19.00 -13.93
N LEU A 11 36.71 -20.18 -13.81
CA LEU A 11 35.30 -20.40 -14.15
C LEU A 11 34.32 -19.99 -13.03
N THR A 12 34.74 -19.97 -11.77
CA THR A 12 33.85 -19.67 -10.63
C THR A 12 33.77 -18.18 -10.29
N LEU A 13 34.81 -17.40 -10.61
CA LEU A 13 34.84 -15.94 -10.45
C LEU A 13 33.76 -15.18 -11.25
N PRO A 14 33.47 -15.50 -12.54
CA PRO A 14 32.41 -14.80 -13.28
C PRO A 14 31.00 -15.21 -12.85
N LEU A 15 30.79 -16.42 -12.31
CA LEU A 15 29.48 -16.81 -11.77
C LEU A 15 29.16 -16.08 -10.45
N ALA A 16 30.14 -15.95 -9.55
CA ALA A 16 29.97 -15.22 -8.29
C ALA A 16 29.71 -13.71 -8.50
N GLY A 17 30.27 -13.12 -9.57
CA GLY A 17 30.04 -11.71 -9.90
C GLY A 17 28.61 -11.41 -10.35
N CYS A 18 27.95 -12.36 -11.01
CA CYS A 18 26.55 -12.21 -11.43
C CYS A 18 25.60 -12.27 -10.23
N GLU A 19 25.83 -13.20 -9.30
CA GLU A 19 25.04 -13.32 -8.08
C GLU A 19 25.22 -12.08 -7.19
N ALA A 20 26.46 -11.67 -6.89
CA ALA A 20 26.71 -10.50 -6.06
C ALA A 20 26.17 -9.19 -6.68
N GLY A 21 26.24 -9.04 -8.00
CA GLY A 21 25.68 -7.88 -8.70
C GLY A 21 24.15 -7.85 -8.69
N ILE A 22 23.50 -8.99 -8.90
CA ILE A 22 22.03 -9.10 -8.84
C ILE A 22 21.54 -8.85 -7.41
N PHE A 23 22.17 -9.46 -6.39
CA PHE A 23 21.81 -9.24 -4.99
C PHE A 23 22.07 -7.80 -4.52
N GLY A 24 23.16 -7.17 -4.95
CA GLY A 24 23.43 -5.77 -4.62
C GLY A 24 22.39 -4.81 -5.21
N ASN A 25 22.05 -5.00 -6.48
CA ASN A 25 21.09 -4.14 -7.19
C ASN A 25 19.65 -4.30 -6.67
N THR A 26 19.25 -5.51 -6.28
CA THR A 26 17.91 -5.74 -5.70
C THR A 26 17.77 -5.11 -4.34
N LEU A 27 18.76 -5.24 -3.45
CA LEU A 27 18.74 -4.63 -2.12
C LEU A 27 18.69 -3.09 -2.21
N ALA A 28 19.51 -2.49 -3.08
CA ALA A 28 19.47 -1.06 -3.33
C ALA A 28 18.10 -0.61 -3.88
N GLY A 29 17.54 -1.35 -4.84
CA GLY A 29 16.20 -1.08 -5.38
C GLY A 29 15.09 -1.15 -4.32
N CYS A 30 15.12 -2.16 -3.44
CA CYS A 30 14.14 -2.30 -2.36
C CYS A 30 14.24 -1.17 -1.32
N ALA A 31 15.45 -0.71 -1.01
CA ALA A 31 15.68 0.38 -0.06
C ALA A 31 15.19 1.74 -0.59
N MET A 32 15.24 1.97 -1.90
CA MET A 32 14.82 3.24 -2.51
C MET A 32 13.33 3.28 -2.91
N GLN A 33 12.56 2.23 -2.63
CA GLN A 33 11.15 2.22 -2.97
C GLN A 33 10.40 3.31 -2.20
N PRO A 34 9.59 4.16 -2.87
CA PRO A 34 8.86 5.22 -2.19
C PRO A 34 7.84 4.65 -1.19
N GLU A 35 7.58 5.41 -0.13
CA GLU A 35 6.54 5.08 0.85
C GLU A 35 5.17 5.46 0.30
N PRO A 36 4.24 4.49 0.18
CA PRO A 36 2.92 4.77 -0.35
C PRO A 36 2.16 5.70 0.59
N THR A 37 1.40 6.61 0.02
CA THR A 37 0.60 7.59 0.76
C THR A 37 -0.86 7.48 0.37
N LEU A 38 -1.77 7.57 1.34
CA LEU A 38 -3.21 7.50 1.12
C LEU A 38 -3.80 8.90 1.06
N LEU A 39 -4.51 9.20 -0.02
CA LEU A 39 -5.24 10.44 -0.29
C LEU A 39 -6.75 10.18 -0.33
N PRO A 40 -7.60 11.19 -0.07
CA PRO A 40 -7.25 12.57 0.30
C PRO A 40 -6.69 12.65 1.73
N GLU A 41 -6.14 13.80 2.11
CA GLU A 41 -5.61 13.97 3.47
C GLU A 41 -6.71 14.16 4.52
N ILE A 42 -7.83 14.72 4.09
CA ILE A 42 -8.99 15.07 4.90
C ILE A 42 -10.23 14.54 4.19
N LEU A 43 -11.13 13.91 4.94
CA LEU A 43 -12.41 13.49 4.41
C LEU A 43 -13.42 14.65 4.47
N PRO A 44 -14.23 14.86 3.43
CA PRO A 44 -15.32 15.82 3.48
C PRO A 44 -16.35 15.41 4.54
N ILE A 45 -17.11 16.39 5.01
CA ILE A 45 -18.21 16.19 5.96
C ILE A 45 -19.31 15.36 5.28
N ALA A 46 -19.85 14.37 5.99
CA ALA A 46 -21.00 13.59 5.57
C ALA A 46 -22.27 14.06 6.29
N ALA A 47 -23.45 13.65 5.80
CA ALA A 47 -24.73 13.97 6.43
C ALA A 47 -25.60 12.71 6.55
N VAL A 48 -26.32 12.57 7.66
CA VAL A 48 -27.19 11.42 7.92
C VAL A 48 -28.23 11.26 6.81
N GLY A 49 -28.41 10.01 6.34
CA GLY A 49 -29.39 9.70 5.29
C GLY A 49 -29.05 10.25 3.90
N ARG A 50 -27.87 10.86 3.71
CA ARG A 50 -27.39 11.31 2.40
C ARG A 50 -26.34 10.35 1.84
N PRO A 51 -26.40 10.02 0.54
CA PRO A 51 -25.33 9.29 -0.11
C PRO A 51 -24.00 10.00 0.06
N TYR A 52 -22.99 9.25 0.46
CA TYR A 52 -21.62 9.71 0.63
C TYR A 52 -20.73 8.89 -0.30
N SER A 53 -19.82 9.55 -1.01
CA SER A 53 -18.94 8.92 -1.98
C SER A 53 -17.65 9.71 -2.09
N VAL A 54 -16.54 9.12 -1.66
CA VAL A 54 -15.22 9.75 -1.66
C VAL A 54 -14.18 8.78 -2.17
N GLN A 55 -13.49 9.18 -3.24
CA GLN A 55 -12.40 8.41 -3.81
C GLN A 55 -11.18 8.47 -2.90
N LEU A 56 -10.62 7.30 -2.64
CA LEU A 56 -9.31 7.13 -2.04
C LEU A 56 -8.30 6.83 -3.14
N GLU A 57 -7.07 7.32 -2.98
CA GLU A 57 -5.97 7.04 -3.90
C GLU A 57 -4.70 6.70 -3.10
N VAL A 58 -4.02 5.63 -3.52
CA VAL A 58 -2.70 5.27 -3.01
C VAL A 58 -1.65 5.75 -4.01
N ILE A 59 -0.94 6.80 -3.66
CA ILE A 59 0.14 7.36 -4.47
C ILE A 59 1.51 6.89 -3.97
N ASN A 60 2.58 7.28 -4.68
CA ASN A 60 3.97 6.98 -4.29
C ASN A 60 4.23 5.48 -4.14
N THR A 61 3.61 4.66 -5.01
CA THR A 61 3.86 3.23 -5.11
C THR A 61 4.29 2.86 -6.52
N SER A 62 5.22 1.91 -6.62
CA SER A 62 5.66 1.31 -7.88
C SER A 62 5.00 -0.04 -8.17
N THR A 63 4.24 -0.59 -7.20
CA THR A 63 3.54 -1.87 -7.33
C THR A 63 2.04 -1.69 -7.14
N PRO A 64 1.21 -2.57 -7.74
CA PRO A 64 -0.24 -2.49 -7.58
C PRO A 64 -0.67 -2.61 -6.12
N VAL A 65 -1.81 -2.00 -5.79
CA VAL A 65 -2.41 -2.07 -4.44
C VAL A 65 -3.22 -3.35 -4.32
N HIS A 66 -2.94 -4.16 -3.31
CA HIS A 66 -3.65 -5.42 -3.06
C HIS A 66 -4.90 -5.23 -2.19
N GLY A 67 -5.10 -4.03 -1.62
CA GLY A 67 -6.24 -3.76 -0.75
C GLY A 67 -6.18 -2.38 -0.12
N ILE A 68 -7.35 -1.76 -0.01
CA ILE A 68 -7.63 -0.60 0.86
C ILE A 68 -8.68 -1.06 1.86
N TYR A 69 -8.40 -0.89 3.15
CA TYR A 69 -9.20 -1.45 4.23
C TYR A 69 -9.28 -0.50 5.42
N VAL A 70 -10.33 -0.68 6.20
CA VAL A 70 -10.57 0.02 7.46
C VAL A 70 -10.26 -0.90 8.63
N ASN A 71 -9.78 -0.35 9.75
CA ASN A 71 -9.59 -1.07 10.99
C ASN A 71 -10.94 -1.35 11.68
N ASP A 72 -11.17 -2.58 12.13
CA ASP A 72 -12.43 -2.96 12.79
C ASP A 72 -12.70 -2.22 14.11
N ALA A 73 -11.65 -1.85 14.87
CA ALA A 73 -11.78 -1.12 16.12
C ALA A 73 -11.99 0.39 15.92
N TYR A 74 -11.57 0.91 14.76
CA TYR A 74 -11.69 2.33 14.37
C TYR A 74 -12.36 2.40 13.00
N ALA A 75 -13.55 1.81 12.94
CA ALA A 75 -14.31 1.56 11.73
C ALA A 75 -15.00 2.83 11.19
N LEU A 76 -15.50 2.73 9.95
CA LEU A 76 -16.39 3.73 9.40
C LEU A 76 -17.73 3.79 10.17
N PRO A 77 -18.41 4.95 10.18
CA PRO A 77 -19.78 5.05 10.68
C PRO A 77 -20.70 4.01 10.03
N GLU A 78 -21.72 3.57 10.78
CA GLU A 78 -22.71 2.64 10.26
C GLU A 78 -23.34 3.16 8.96
N GLY A 79 -23.43 2.27 7.98
CA GLY A 79 -23.94 2.58 6.63
C GLY A 79 -22.89 3.05 5.64
N LEU A 80 -21.62 3.19 6.05
CA LEU A 80 -20.48 3.43 5.15
C LEU A 80 -19.57 2.20 5.08
N TRP A 81 -19.01 1.94 3.90
CA TRP A 81 -18.04 0.87 3.66
C TRP A 81 -16.97 1.30 2.66
N VAL A 82 -15.92 0.49 2.52
CA VAL A 82 -14.86 0.68 1.53
C VAL A 82 -15.08 -0.30 0.39
N GLU A 83 -15.06 0.22 -0.83
CA GLU A 83 -14.97 -0.57 -2.06
C GLU A 83 -13.58 -0.40 -2.65
N HIS A 84 -12.96 -1.52 -3.00
CA HIS A 84 -11.66 -1.54 -3.64
C HIS A 84 -11.60 -2.74 -4.57
N GLN A 85 -11.11 -2.51 -5.79
CA GLN A 85 -10.88 -3.58 -6.76
C GLN A 85 -9.41 -3.97 -6.71
N ASP A 86 -9.13 -5.28 -6.69
CA ASP A 86 -7.78 -5.80 -6.64
C ASP A 86 -6.91 -5.17 -7.75
N ARG A 87 -5.70 -4.74 -7.37
CA ARG A 87 -4.68 -4.08 -8.20
C ARG A 87 -4.94 -2.62 -8.58
N ASP A 88 -6.12 -2.06 -8.29
CA ASP A 88 -6.38 -0.65 -8.54
C ASP A 88 -5.72 0.24 -7.48
N ALA A 89 -5.13 1.36 -7.89
CA ALA A 89 -4.59 2.35 -6.95
C ALA A 89 -5.70 3.14 -6.22
N TYR A 90 -6.96 2.94 -6.62
CA TYR A 90 -8.11 3.70 -6.19
C TYR A 90 -9.11 2.84 -5.44
N GLY A 91 -9.75 3.42 -4.44
CA GLY A 91 -10.92 2.83 -3.77
C GLY A 91 -11.96 3.90 -3.48
N LEU A 92 -13.06 3.51 -2.86
CA LEU A 92 -14.17 4.41 -2.56
C LEU A 92 -14.65 4.18 -1.14
N ILE A 93 -14.74 5.24 -0.33
CA ILE A 93 -15.62 5.22 0.84
C ILE A 93 -17.00 5.59 0.34
N THR A 94 -17.95 4.68 0.46
CA THR A 94 -19.29 4.86 -0.10
C THR A 94 -20.37 4.36 0.85
N GLY A 95 -21.60 4.83 0.63
CA GLY A 95 -22.77 4.40 1.37
C GLY A 95 -23.64 5.56 1.84
N THR A 96 -24.35 5.37 2.94
CA THR A 96 -25.22 6.39 3.55
C THR A 96 -25.12 6.28 5.06
N PRO A 97 -24.53 7.28 5.76
CA PRO A 97 -24.32 7.18 7.18
C PRO A 97 -25.65 7.30 7.93
N LEU A 98 -25.79 6.53 9.01
CA LEU A 98 -27.04 6.43 9.76
C LEU A 98 -27.06 7.24 11.06
N LYS A 99 -25.90 7.73 11.51
CA LYS A 99 -25.78 8.42 12.80
C LYS A 99 -24.80 9.60 12.71
N ALA A 100 -25.22 10.74 13.24
CA ALA A 100 -24.37 11.92 13.37
C ALA A 100 -23.30 11.71 14.44
N GLY A 101 -22.15 12.35 14.26
CA GLY A 101 -21.04 12.24 15.19
C GLY A 101 -19.69 12.58 14.56
N THR A 102 -18.66 12.59 15.40
CA THR A 102 -17.27 12.65 14.97
C THR A 102 -16.64 11.28 15.17
N TYR A 103 -16.09 10.73 14.09
CA TYR A 103 -15.51 9.39 14.06
C TYR A 103 -14.02 9.47 13.77
N GLU A 104 -13.23 8.79 14.59
CA GLU A 104 -11.83 8.51 14.27
C GLU A 104 -11.77 7.21 13.47
N VAL A 105 -11.37 7.31 12.20
CA VAL A 105 -11.38 6.19 11.24
C VAL A 105 -9.95 5.87 10.85
N HIS A 106 -9.52 4.63 11.06
CA HIS A 106 -8.17 4.21 10.71
C HIS A 106 -8.19 3.44 9.41
N MET A 107 -7.67 4.07 8.36
CA MET A 107 -7.56 3.49 7.04
C MET A 107 -6.13 3.00 6.80
N ALA A 108 -6.01 1.91 6.06
CA ALA A 108 -4.73 1.44 5.58
C ALA A 108 -4.86 0.83 4.18
N ALA A 109 -3.75 0.85 3.46
CA ALA A 109 -3.63 0.23 2.15
C ALA A 109 -2.32 -0.54 2.08
N GLY A 110 -2.33 -1.65 1.34
CA GLY A 110 -1.14 -2.47 1.14
C GLY A 110 -0.84 -2.65 -0.34
N THR A 111 0.44 -2.67 -0.69
CA THR A 111 0.91 -2.88 -2.06
C THR A 111 1.51 -4.27 -2.21
N TYR A 112 1.41 -4.86 -3.39
CA TYR A 112 2.04 -6.14 -3.66
C TYR A 112 3.56 -6.03 -3.54
N GLY A 113 4.17 -7.07 -2.98
CA GLY A 113 5.61 -7.29 -3.12
C GLY A 113 5.92 -7.96 -4.45
N THR A 114 7.08 -7.63 -5.01
CA THR A 114 7.68 -8.33 -6.16
C THR A 114 8.94 -9.04 -5.68
N GLN A 115 10.14 -8.59 -6.09
CA GLN A 115 11.41 -8.97 -5.49
C GLN A 115 11.65 -8.33 -4.11
N CYS A 116 10.81 -7.35 -3.73
CA CYS A 116 10.82 -6.65 -2.44
C CYS A 116 9.54 -6.96 -1.66
N ALA A 117 9.57 -6.80 -0.34
CA ALA A 117 8.35 -6.83 0.46
C ALA A 117 7.37 -5.71 0.04
N GLY A 118 6.08 -6.01 0.09
CA GLY A 118 5.03 -5.01 -0.12
C GLY A 118 5.13 -3.87 0.89
N ARG A 119 4.62 -2.70 0.51
CA ARG A 119 4.61 -1.51 1.36
C ARG A 119 3.20 -1.24 1.87
N ARG A 120 3.11 -0.45 2.94
CA ARG A 120 1.84 -0.11 3.59
C ARG A 120 1.71 1.39 3.76
N ALA A 121 0.55 1.92 3.39
CA ALA A 121 0.12 3.26 3.75
C ALA A 121 -0.90 3.15 4.89
N SER A 122 -0.85 4.06 5.85
CA SER A 122 -1.86 4.16 6.91
C SER A 122 -2.21 5.63 7.11
N ARG A 123 -3.49 5.92 7.36
CA ARG A 123 -3.96 7.27 7.68
C ARG A 123 -5.10 7.22 8.68
N VAL A 124 -5.03 8.07 9.69
CA VAL A 124 -6.12 8.29 10.64
C VAL A 124 -6.91 9.50 10.18
N TYR A 125 -8.20 9.30 9.93
CA TYR A 125 -9.13 10.33 9.52
C TYR A 125 -10.02 10.74 10.69
N LYS A 126 -10.40 12.02 10.69
CA LYS A 126 -11.54 12.51 11.46
C LYS A 126 -12.69 12.73 10.50
N LEU A 127 -13.69 11.85 10.53
CA LEU A 127 -14.90 11.99 9.72
C LEU A 127 -16.00 12.63 10.57
N GLU A 128 -16.51 13.76 10.11
CA GLU A 128 -17.66 14.42 10.70
C GLU A 128 -18.92 14.03 9.94
N VAL A 129 -19.94 13.61 10.67
CA VAL A 129 -21.28 13.31 10.15
C VAL A 129 -22.27 14.24 10.83
N THR A 130 -22.94 15.10 10.06
CA THR A 130 -23.99 16.00 10.56
C THR A 130 -25.37 15.39 10.41
N GLU A 131 -26.35 15.94 11.12
CA GLU A 131 -27.78 15.66 10.89
C GLU A 131 -28.23 16.03 9.46
#